data_AF-A0A7J9X7J5-F1
#
_entry.id   AF-A0A7J9X7J5-F1
#
_cell.length_a   1.000
_cell.length_b   1.000
_cell.length_c   1.000
_cell.angle_alpha   90.00
_cell.angle_beta   90.00
_cell.angle_gamma   90.00
#
_symmetry.space_group_name_H-M   'P 1'
#
loop_
_entity.id
_entity.type
_entity.pdbx_description
1 polymer ?
#
loop_
_entity_poly.entity_id
_entity_poly.type
_entity_poly.pdbx_seq_one_letter_code
_entity_poly.pdbx_strand_id
1 'polypeptide(L)'
;MPHGGSRRTATMADTKLADRSSSIAGIAETGETPSLTRNRRLRAGAAPLLSAAFLALILVTWDLLTRFGIVSGFILAAPVDVVAALVESVTSGQLWPHLWATATETLLGFAISLVAAVVIGSLFALSPVIRRAIYPYIVASQTFPKVAVAPLVVAAFGYGLAPKAVLAVLLAFFPILVNTIAGLTEISDDEIDLFRSMRASK
;
A
#
# COMPACT_ATOMS: atom_id res chain seq x y z
N MET A 1 -86.62 -0.95 16.99
CA MET A 1 -86.32 -1.86 15.85
C MET A 1 -85.95 -0.99 14.63
N PRO A 2 -85.38 -1.52 13.52
CA PRO A 2 -83.94 -1.50 13.20
C PRO A 2 -83.62 -0.72 11.88
N HIS A 3 -82.43 -0.61 11.29
CA HIS A 3 -81.04 -1.14 11.43
C HIS A 3 -80.04 0.06 11.39
N GLY A 4 -78.70 -0.03 11.45
CA GLY A 4 -77.74 -1.16 11.52
C GLY A 4 -76.84 -1.29 10.26
N GLY A 5 -75.68 -0.62 10.20
CA GLY A 5 -74.90 -0.47 8.96
C GLY A 5 -73.39 -0.15 9.06
N SER A 6 -72.66 -0.67 10.07
CA SER A 6 -71.22 -0.36 10.30
C SER A 6 -70.29 -1.57 10.16
N ARG A 7 -70.08 -2.09 8.93
CA ARG A 7 -69.16 -3.22 8.62
C ARG A 7 -68.64 -3.23 7.16
N ARG A 8 -67.90 -2.20 6.69
CA ARG A 8 -67.27 -2.23 5.34
C ARG A 8 -65.86 -1.66 5.20
N THR A 9 -65.28 -1.01 6.20
CA THR A 9 -63.96 -0.35 6.08
C THR A 9 -62.76 -1.21 6.43
N ALA A 10 -62.92 -2.28 7.23
CA ALA A 10 -61.80 -3.12 7.66
C ALA A 10 -61.19 -3.97 6.52
N THR A 11 -62.04 -4.57 5.68
CA THR A 11 -61.65 -5.64 4.76
C THR A 11 -60.58 -5.25 3.73
N MET A 12 -60.47 -3.98 3.33
CA MET A 12 -59.45 -3.53 2.37
C MET A 12 -58.05 -3.34 2.98
N ALA A 13 -57.92 -3.25 4.31
CA ALA A 13 -56.62 -3.11 4.96
C ALA A 13 -55.87 -4.46 4.99
N ASP A 14 -56.56 -5.52 5.43
CA ASP A 14 -55.98 -6.85 5.62
C ASP A 14 -55.48 -7.47 4.31
N THR A 15 -56.21 -7.29 3.19
CA THR A 15 -55.78 -7.77 1.87
C THR A 15 -54.44 -7.17 1.45
N LYS A 16 -54.20 -5.89 1.78
CA LYS A 16 -52.97 -5.16 1.42
C LYS A 16 -51.79 -5.47 2.34
N LEU A 17 -52.05 -6.01 3.53
CA LEU A 17 -51.04 -6.57 4.44
C LEU A 17 -50.65 -7.99 4.02
N ALA A 18 -51.62 -8.82 3.64
CA ALA A 18 -51.38 -10.16 3.10
C ALA A 18 -50.55 -10.13 1.81
N ASP A 19 -50.93 -9.30 0.85
CA ASP A 19 -50.22 -9.10 -0.43
C ASP A 19 -48.73 -8.72 -0.23
N ARG A 20 -48.46 -7.78 0.70
CA ARG A 20 -47.10 -7.40 1.11
C ARG A 20 -46.33 -8.54 1.76
N SER A 21 -46.99 -9.40 2.55
CA SER A 21 -46.37 -10.58 3.15
C SER A 21 -45.88 -11.56 2.07
N SER A 22 -46.75 -11.90 1.10
CA SER A 22 -46.37 -12.74 -0.04
C SER A 22 -45.29 -12.11 -0.93
N SER A 23 -45.32 -10.79 -1.13
CA SER A 23 -44.31 -10.07 -1.91
C SER A 23 -42.93 -10.11 -1.25
N ILE A 24 -42.86 -9.96 0.09
CA ILE A 24 -41.60 -10.09 0.85
C ILE A 24 -41.11 -11.54 0.88
N ALA A 25 -42.02 -12.52 1.03
CA ALA A 25 -41.67 -13.94 0.97
C ALA A 25 -41.07 -14.34 -0.39
N GLY A 26 -41.65 -13.88 -1.50
CA GLY A 26 -41.12 -14.14 -2.85
C GLY A 26 -39.72 -13.54 -3.08
N ILE A 27 -39.40 -12.41 -2.45
CA ILE A 27 -38.05 -11.80 -2.48
C ILE A 27 -37.06 -12.63 -1.63
N ALA A 28 -37.52 -13.25 -0.53
CA ALA A 28 -36.68 -14.15 0.27
C ALA A 28 -36.40 -15.49 -0.44
N GLU A 29 -37.37 -16.04 -1.17
CA GLU A 29 -37.19 -17.28 -1.94
C GLU A 29 -36.38 -17.07 -3.24
N THR A 30 -36.36 -15.86 -3.82
CA THR A 30 -35.42 -15.49 -4.90
C THR A 30 -34.01 -15.17 -4.40
N GLY A 31 -33.63 -15.73 -3.26
CA GLY A 31 -32.26 -15.79 -2.72
C GLY A 31 -31.30 -16.68 -3.52
N GLU A 32 -31.37 -16.69 -4.85
CA GLU A 32 -30.30 -17.21 -5.71
C GLU A 32 -29.05 -16.34 -5.57
N THR A 33 -28.26 -16.62 -4.54
CA THR A 33 -26.92 -16.03 -4.38
C THR A 33 -26.11 -16.28 -5.66
N PRO A 34 -25.66 -15.24 -6.39
CA PRO A 34 -24.96 -15.43 -7.65
C PRO A 34 -23.69 -16.26 -7.43
N SER A 35 -23.64 -17.47 -8.00
CA SER A 35 -22.63 -18.49 -7.71
C SER A 35 -21.30 -18.24 -8.45
N LEU A 36 -20.77 -17.03 -8.31
CA LEU A 36 -19.59 -16.45 -8.97
C LEU A 36 -18.24 -17.13 -8.61
N THR A 37 -18.27 -18.27 -7.91
CA THR A 37 -17.10 -18.95 -7.33
C THR A 37 -16.58 -20.13 -8.16
N ARG A 38 -17.34 -20.66 -9.14
CA ARG A 38 -16.96 -21.89 -9.87
C ARG A 38 -15.75 -21.72 -10.80
N ASN A 39 -15.48 -20.53 -11.36
CA ASN A 39 -14.44 -20.33 -12.39
C ASN A 39 -13.09 -19.79 -11.86
N ARG A 40 -12.90 -19.69 -10.53
CA ARG A 40 -11.66 -19.11 -9.94
C ARG A 40 -10.44 -20.04 -10.05
N ARG A 41 -10.64 -21.36 -10.15
CA ARG A 41 -9.53 -22.35 -10.15
C ARG A 41 -8.80 -22.48 -11.50
N LEU A 42 -9.51 -22.41 -12.62
CA LEU A 42 -8.88 -22.55 -13.95
C LEU A 42 -7.99 -21.34 -14.32
N ARG A 43 -8.36 -20.13 -13.89
CA ARG A 43 -7.53 -18.92 -14.08
C ARG A 43 -6.28 -18.89 -13.17
N ALA A 44 -6.28 -19.60 -12.05
CA ALA A 44 -5.17 -19.58 -11.10
C ALA A 44 -3.89 -20.27 -11.65
N GLY A 45 -4.04 -21.36 -12.43
CA GLY A 45 -2.91 -22.08 -13.02
C GLY A 45 -2.25 -21.35 -14.20
N ALA A 46 -3.01 -20.56 -14.96
CA ALA A 46 -2.51 -19.83 -16.11
C ALA A 46 -1.77 -18.53 -15.74
N ALA A 47 -2.10 -17.91 -14.60
CA ALA A 47 -1.52 -16.65 -14.15
C ALA A 47 0.03 -16.66 -14.03
N PRO A 48 0.69 -17.61 -13.34
CA PRO A 48 2.16 -17.64 -13.28
C PRO A 48 2.80 -17.91 -14.65
N LEU A 49 2.17 -18.72 -15.49
CA LEU A 49 2.66 -19.04 -16.83
C LEU A 49 2.65 -17.81 -17.75
N LEU A 50 1.58 -17.00 -17.67
CA LEU A 50 1.46 -15.74 -18.41
C LEU A 50 2.50 -14.71 -17.96
N SER A 51 2.71 -14.57 -16.65
CA SER A 51 3.77 -13.69 -16.10
C SER A 51 5.17 -14.12 -16.52
N ALA A 52 5.46 -15.43 -16.51
CA ALA A 52 6.73 -15.97 -16.98
C ALA A 52 6.94 -15.75 -18.49
N ALA A 53 5.90 -15.96 -19.31
CA ALA A 53 5.94 -15.70 -20.75
C ALA A 53 6.15 -14.21 -21.06
N PHE A 54 5.54 -13.30 -20.29
CA PHE A 54 5.76 -11.85 -20.43
C PHE A 54 7.19 -11.43 -20.05
N LEU A 55 7.75 -11.98 -18.96
CA LEU A 55 9.15 -11.75 -18.60
C LEU A 55 10.11 -12.31 -19.66
N ALA A 56 9.84 -13.51 -20.18
CA ALA A 56 10.63 -14.10 -21.26
C ALA A 56 10.58 -13.25 -22.54
N LEU A 57 9.41 -12.70 -22.90
CA LEU A 57 9.26 -11.78 -24.02
C LEU A 57 10.10 -10.50 -23.85
N ILE A 58 10.13 -9.92 -22.64
CA ILE A 58 10.98 -8.76 -22.34
C ILE A 58 12.47 -9.12 -22.50
N LEU A 59 12.92 -10.23 -21.89
CA LEU A 59 14.31 -10.67 -21.94
C LEU A 59 14.78 -10.99 -23.36
N VAL A 60 13.96 -11.69 -24.15
CA VAL A 60 14.24 -11.97 -25.57
C VAL A 60 14.25 -10.68 -26.38
N THR A 61 13.33 -9.74 -26.14
CA THR A 61 13.32 -8.45 -26.86
C THR A 61 14.58 -7.64 -26.56
N TRP A 62 15.01 -7.57 -25.30
CA TRP A 62 16.27 -6.92 -24.89
C TRP A 62 17.49 -7.60 -25.54
N ASP A 63 17.61 -8.92 -25.42
CA ASP A 63 18.70 -9.71 -26.02
C ASP A 63 18.81 -9.47 -27.54
N LEU A 64 17.70 -9.54 -28.28
CA LEU A 64 17.66 -9.28 -29.71
C LEU A 64 18.01 -7.82 -30.06
N LEU A 65 17.50 -6.83 -29.32
CA LEU A 65 17.83 -5.40 -29.53
C LEU A 65 19.34 -5.14 -29.40
N THR A 66 20.01 -5.81 -28.46
CA THR A 66 21.46 -5.70 -28.27
C THR A 66 22.25 -6.48 -29.33
N ARG A 67 21.86 -7.72 -29.64
CA ARG A 67 22.57 -8.57 -30.62
C ARG A 67 22.47 -8.08 -32.06
N PHE A 68 21.36 -7.47 -32.45
CA PHE A 68 21.21 -6.83 -33.75
C PHE A 68 21.79 -5.40 -33.81
N GLY A 69 22.40 -4.90 -32.73
CA GLY A 69 23.01 -3.57 -32.68
C GLY A 69 22.02 -2.41 -32.79
N ILE A 70 20.73 -2.65 -32.54
CA ILE A 70 19.66 -1.64 -32.59
C ILE A 70 19.84 -0.65 -31.42
N VAL A 71 20.37 -1.13 -30.30
CA VAL A 71 20.92 -0.31 -29.21
C VAL A 71 22.40 -0.66 -29.04
N SER A 72 23.26 0.32 -28.80
CA SER A 72 24.69 0.05 -28.61
C SER A 72 24.95 -0.61 -27.24
N GLY A 73 25.89 -1.55 -27.19
CA GLY A 73 26.29 -2.26 -25.96
C GLY A 73 26.81 -1.35 -24.84
N PHE A 74 27.17 -0.11 -25.15
CA PHE A 74 27.56 0.92 -24.19
C PHE A 74 26.34 1.56 -23.48
N ILE A 75 25.20 1.69 -24.17
CA ILE A 75 23.95 2.20 -23.60
C ILE A 75 23.18 1.06 -22.93
N LEU A 76 23.22 -0.14 -23.51
CA LEU A 76 22.48 -1.31 -23.04
C LEU A 76 23.31 -2.58 -23.31
N ALA A 77 24.00 -3.09 -22.28
CA ALA A 77 24.68 -4.39 -22.34
C ALA A 77 23.67 -5.53 -22.57
N ALA A 78 24.10 -6.67 -23.12
CA ALA A 78 23.20 -7.81 -23.30
C ALA A 78 22.87 -8.47 -21.94
N PRO A 79 21.72 -9.15 -21.80
CA PRO A 79 21.34 -9.79 -20.53
C PRO A 79 22.39 -10.77 -20.00
N VAL A 80 23.09 -11.46 -20.92
CA VAL A 80 24.15 -12.43 -20.59
C VAL A 80 25.37 -11.72 -19.98
N ASP A 81 25.78 -10.58 -20.55
CA ASP A 81 26.94 -9.80 -20.06
C ASP A 81 26.68 -9.24 -18.67
N VAL A 82 25.44 -8.77 -18.41
CA VAL A 82 25.00 -8.29 -17.09
C VAL A 82 25.07 -9.41 -16.04
N VAL A 83 24.65 -10.63 -16.40
CA VAL A 83 24.75 -11.80 -15.50
C VAL A 83 26.20 -12.22 -15.29
N ALA A 84 27.03 -12.22 -16.33
CA ALA A 84 28.45 -12.55 -16.22
C ALA A 84 29.20 -11.57 -15.31
N ALA A 85 29.03 -10.26 -15.52
CA ALA A 85 29.63 -9.21 -14.70
C ALA A 85 29.13 -9.23 -13.25
N LEU A 86 27.86 -9.60 -13.02
CA LEU A 86 27.32 -9.79 -11.66
C LEU A 86 27.98 -10.99 -10.96
N VAL A 87 28.11 -12.13 -11.65
CA VAL A 87 28.80 -13.32 -11.10
C VAL A 87 30.26 -12.98 -10.78
N GLU A 88 30.98 -12.34 -11.70
CA GLU A 88 32.37 -11.91 -11.50
C GLU A 88 32.50 -10.92 -10.32
N SER A 89 31.60 -9.94 -10.20
CA SER A 89 31.60 -8.98 -9.08
C SER A 89 31.34 -9.64 -7.72
N VAL A 90 30.59 -10.76 -7.69
CA VAL A 90 30.33 -11.55 -6.49
C VAL A 90 31.51 -12.47 -6.15
N THR A 91 32.11 -13.15 -7.13
CA THR A 91 33.20 -14.13 -6.92
C THR A 91 34.57 -13.47 -6.69
N SER A 92 34.85 -12.33 -7.33
CA SER A 92 36.00 -11.46 -7.00
C SER A 92 35.88 -10.80 -5.63
N GLY A 93 34.66 -10.77 -5.09
CA GLY A 93 34.32 -10.09 -3.84
C GLY A 93 34.18 -8.58 -3.94
N GLN A 94 34.40 -7.97 -5.11
CA GLN A 94 34.34 -6.51 -5.32
C GLN A 94 32.98 -5.90 -4.95
N LEU A 95 31.88 -6.66 -5.08
CA LEU A 95 30.54 -6.19 -4.73
C LEU A 95 30.34 -5.96 -3.22
N TRP A 96 30.97 -6.79 -2.37
CA TRP A 96 30.64 -6.84 -0.94
C TRP A 96 30.94 -5.54 -0.16
N PRO A 97 32.08 -4.86 -0.34
CA PRO A 97 32.34 -3.58 0.33
C PRO A 97 31.32 -2.49 -0.02
N HIS A 98 30.90 -2.41 -1.29
CA HIS A 98 29.92 -1.43 -1.76
C HIS A 98 28.51 -1.75 -1.24
N LEU A 99 28.12 -3.02 -1.26
CA LEU A 99 26.86 -3.49 -0.71
C LEU A 99 26.79 -3.27 0.80
N TRP A 100 27.85 -3.61 1.55
CA TRP A 100 27.93 -3.44 2.99
C TRP A 100 27.91 -1.98 3.42
N ALA A 101 28.66 -1.10 2.74
CA ALA A 101 28.61 0.35 2.98
C ALA A 101 27.19 0.89 2.78
N THR A 102 26.57 0.59 1.63
CA THR A 102 25.22 1.05 1.30
C THR A 102 24.18 0.52 2.28
N ALA A 103 24.27 -0.75 2.68
CA ALA A 103 23.39 -1.36 3.67
C ALA A 103 23.54 -0.69 5.05
N THR A 104 24.78 -0.47 5.51
CA THR A 104 25.06 0.18 6.80
C THR A 104 24.55 1.63 6.81
N GLU A 105 24.84 2.39 5.76
CA GLU A 105 24.38 3.78 5.58
C GLU A 105 22.85 3.88 5.57
N THR A 106 22.18 2.96 4.87
CA THR A 106 20.71 2.90 4.77
C THR A 106 20.08 2.47 6.09
N LEU A 107 20.60 1.42 6.75
CA LEU A 107 20.05 0.90 8.00
C LEU A 107 20.19 1.90 9.16
N LEU A 108 21.32 2.62 9.26
CA LEU A 108 21.49 3.68 10.26
C LEU A 108 20.48 4.82 10.03
N GLY A 109 20.36 5.33 8.80
CA GLY A 109 19.40 6.39 8.48
C GLY A 109 17.94 5.94 8.64
N PHE A 110 17.62 4.70 8.30
CA PHE A 110 16.30 4.11 8.51
C PHE A 110 15.96 3.95 10.00
N ALA A 111 16.88 3.44 10.82
CA ALA A 111 16.65 3.26 12.25
C ALA A 111 16.39 4.60 12.97
N ILE A 112 17.19 5.63 12.66
CA ILE A 112 16.99 7.00 13.16
C ILE A 112 15.62 7.54 12.71
N SER A 113 15.27 7.35 11.43
CA SER A 113 13.96 7.76 10.88
C SER A 113 12.80 7.07 11.57
N LEU A 114 12.89 5.75 11.76
CA LEU A 114 11.84 4.93 12.32
C LEU A 114 11.53 5.37 13.76
N VAL A 115 12.56 5.51 14.61
CA VAL A 115 12.37 5.96 15.99
C VAL A 115 11.80 7.39 16.03
N ALA A 116 12.38 8.33 15.26
CA ALA A 116 11.91 9.72 15.27
C ALA A 116 10.48 9.86 14.73
N ALA A 117 10.16 9.21 13.60
CA ALA A 117 8.86 9.29 12.97
C ALA A 117 7.77 8.55 13.76
N VAL A 118 8.09 7.42 14.40
CA VAL A 118 7.12 6.72 15.26
C VAL A 118 6.80 7.54 16.51
N VAL A 119 7.80 8.12 17.18
CA VAL A 119 7.58 8.97 18.36
C VAL A 119 6.78 10.22 18.00
N ILE A 120 7.19 10.97 16.97
CA ILE A 120 6.50 12.20 16.53
C ILE A 120 5.10 11.88 15.99
N GLY A 121 4.97 10.81 15.21
CA GLY A 121 3.68 10.36 14.65
C GLY A 121 2.68 9.95 15.72
N SER A 122 3.14 9.29 16.80
CA SER A 122 2.31 8.93 17.95
C SER A 122 1.82 10.16 18.70
N LEU A 123 2.70 11.14 18.94
CA LEU A 123 2.35 12.43 19.56
C LEU A 123 1.34 13.22 18.71
N PHE A 124 1.43 13.14 17.38
CA PHE A 124 0.47 13.79 16.47
C PHE A 124 -0.86 13.02 16.35
N ALA A 125 -0.85 11.69 16.40
CA ALA A 125 -2.06 10.86 16.37
C ALA A 125 -2.98 11.15 17.56
N LEU A 126 -2.40 11.33 18.76
CA LEU A 126 -3.08 11.64 20.02
C LEU A 126 -3.86 12.97 20.02
N SER A 127 -3.59 13.90 19.09
CA SER A 127 -4.25 15.21 19.03
C SER A 127 -4.89 15.46 17.65
N PRO A 128 -6.23 15.35 17.53
CA PRO A 128 -6.94 15.59 16.27
C PRO A 128 -6.73 16.99 15.68
N VAL A 129 -6.44 18.00 16.51
CA VAL A 129 -6.16 19.38 16.08
C VAL A 129 -4.78 19.47 15.45
N ILE A 130 -3.74 18.95 16.13
CA ILE A 130 -2.36 18.91 15.61
C ILE A 130 -2.32 18.08 14.32
N ARG A 131 -2.99 16.91 14.31
CA ARG A 131 -3.12 16.07 13.11
C ARG A 131 -3.72 16.84 11.93
N ARG A 132 -4.88 17.49 12.09
CA ARG A 132 -5.54 18.27 11.02
C ARG A 132 -4.69 19.45 10.55
N ALA A 133 -3.98 20.13 11.44
CA ALA A 133 -3.14 21.27 11.09
C ALA A 133 -1.85 20.86 10.34
N ILE A 134 -1.20 19.76 10.75
CA ILE A 134 0.11 19.36 10.25
C ILE A 134 0.03 18.44 9.02
N TYR A 135 -0.99 17.58 8.91
CA TYR A 135 -1.09 16.58 7.83
C TYR A 135 -0.97 17.14 6.40
N PRO A 136 -1.55 18.31 6.04
CA PRO A 136 -1.37 18.90 4.71
C PRO A 136 0.10 19.21 4.39
N TYR A 137 0.88 19.66 5.36
CA TYR A 137 2.30 19.97 5.19
C TYR A 137 3.16 18.70 5.07
N ILE A 138 2.82 17.62 5.79
CA ILE A 138 3.52 16.33 5.64
C ILE A 138 3.26 15.75 4.26
N VAL A 139 2.00 15.75 3.78
CA VAL A 139 1.67 15.28 2.42
C VAL A 139 2.34 16.15 1.36
N ALA A 140 2.36 17.49 1.54
CA ALA A 140 3.08 18.39 0.63
C ALA A 140 4.60 18.14 0.61
N SER A 141 5.23 17.80 1.75
CA SER A 141 6.67 17.52 1.77
C SER A 141 7.08 16.31 0.90
N GLN A 142 6.14 15.40 0.61
CA GLN A 142 6.40 14.24 -0.27
C GLN A 142 6.45 14.60 -1.76
N THR A 143 5.96 15.76 -2.19
CA THR A 143 6.06 16.21 -3.60
C THR A 143 7.40 16.87 -3.92
N PHE A 144 8.25 17.13 -2.91
CA PHE A 144 9.55 17.76 -3.11
C PHE A 144 10.49 16.85 -3.94
N PRO A 145 11.23 17.38 -4.94
CA PRO A 145 12.16 16.61 -5.75
C PRO A 145 13.38 16.16 -4.94
N LYS A 146 13.25 15.02 -4.26
CA LYS A 146 14.25 14.40 -3.37
C LYS A 146 15.67 14.33 -3.96
N VAL A 147 15.82 14.22 -5.28
CA VAL A 147 17.11 14.23 -6.00
C VAL A 147 17.90 15.53 -5.77
N ALA A 148 17.22 16.68 -5.65
CA ALA A 148 17.85 17.98 -5.45
C ALA A 148 18.42 18.18 -4.03
N VAL A 149 18.08 17.29 -3.07
CA VAL A 149 18.58 17.37 -1.68
C VAL A 149 20.04 16.91 -1.59
N ALA A 150 20.43 15.89 -2.36
CA ALA A 150 21.74 15.25 -2.22
C ALA A 150 22.93 16.20 -2.44
N PRO A 151 22.97 17.08 -3.46
CA PRO A 151 24.07 18.05 -3.63
C PRO A 151 24.18 19.04 -2.47
N LEU A 152 23.06 19.49 -1.90
CA LEU A 152 23.04 20.44 -0.77
C LEU A 152 23.58 19.79 0.51
N VAL A 153 23.20 18.53 0.77
CA VAL A 153 23.68 17.77 1.92
C VAL A 153 25.18 17.43 1.78
N VAL A 154 25.66 17.10 0.58
CA VAL A 154 27.09 16.93 0.30
C VAL A 154 27.87 18.25 0.44
N ALA A 155 27.30 19.39 0.00
CA ALA A 155 27.93 20.69 0.18
C ALA A 155 28.04 21.11 1.66
N ALA A 156 27.08 20.71 2.50
CA ALA A 156 27.06 21.05 3.93
C ALA A 156 27.89 20.08 4.81
N PHE A 157 27.91 18.78 4.49
CA PHE A 157 28.54 17.73 5.31
C PHE A 157 29.77 17.08 4.66
N GLY A 158 30.19 17.54 3.47
CA GLY A 158 31.32 16.99 2.72
C GLY A 158 31.01 15.64 2.05
N TYR A 159 32.04 14.80 1.88
CA TYR A 159 31.91 13.43 1.37
C TYR A 159 32.14 12.42 2.50
N GLY A 160 31.34 11.35 2.55
CA GLY A 160 31.51 10.26 3.50
C GLY A 160 30.18 9.62 3.93
N LEU A 161 30.16 9.08 5.15
CA LEU A 161 29.00 8.42 5.76
C LEU A 161 27.86 9.40 6.07
N ALA A 162 28.17 10.53 6.71
CA ALA A 162 27.18 11.46 7.25
C ALA A 162 26.23 12.06 6.20
N PRO A 163 26.67 12.54 5.01
CA PRO A 163 25.76 13.05 3.99
C PRO A 163 24.74 12.00 3.53
N LYS A 164 25.18 10.75 3.37
CA LYS A 164 24.33 9.64 2.93
C LYS A 164 23.34 9.21 4.01
N ALA A 165 23.80 9.14 5.27
CA ALA A 165 22.94 8.83 6.40
C ALA A 165 21.86 9.92 6.59
N VAL A 166 22.23 11.20 6.50
CA VAL A 166 21.27 12.34 6.52
C VAL A 166 20.29 12.26 5.36
N LEU A 167 20.75 11.93 4.15
CA LEU A 167 19.85 11.74 3.01
C LEU A 167 18.89 10.56 3.24
N ALA A 168 19.39 9.40 3.71
CA ALA A 168 18.55 8.26 4.07
C ALA A 168 17.51 8.61 5.15
N VAL A 169 17.87 9.45 6.14
CA VAL A 169 16.93 9.98 7.12
C VAL A 169 15.81 10.78 6.45
N LEU A 170 16.17 11.79 5.65
CA LEU A 170 15.19 12.67 4.99
C LEU A 170 14.29 11.92 3.99
N LEU A 171 14.81 10.87 3.34
CA LEU A 171 14.07 10.04 2.40
C LEU A 171 13.01 9.17 3.09
N ALA A 172 13.33 8.59 4.25
CA ALA A 172 12.51 7.62 4.98
C ALA A 172 11.58 8.25 6.04
N PHE A 173 11.99 9.34 6.68
CA PHE A 173 11.23 9.98 7.78
C PHE A 173 9.79 10.33 7.40
N PHE A 174 9.56 11.07 6.30
CA PHE A 174 8.21 11.54 5.96
C PHE A 174 7.23 10.41 5.59
N PRO A 175 7.59 9.40 4.75
CA PRO A 175 6.72 8.25 4.50
C PRO A 175 6.40 7.45 5.77
N ILE A 176 7.38 7.21 6.65
CA ILE A 176 7.14 6.52 7.92
C ILE A 176 6.18 7.35 8.79
N LEU A 177 6.40 8.66 8.91
CA LEU A 177 5.57 9.56 9.70
C LEU A 177 4.10 9.56 9.24
N VAL A 178 3.85 9.63 7.91
CA VAL A 178 2.49 9.52 7.35
C VAL A 178 1.88 8.16 7.67
N ASN A 179 2.62 7.07 7.44
CA ASN A 179 2.12 5.71 7.66
C ASN A 179 1.82 5.43 9.14
N THR A 180 2.64 5.94 10.08
CA THR A 180 2.37 5.88 11.51
C THR A 180 1.10 6.66 11.88
N ILE A 181 0.97 7.91 11.41
CA ILE A 181 -0.21 8.73 11.72
C ILE A 181 -1.48 8.10 11.12
N ALA A 182 -1.41 7.56 9.90
CA ALA A 182 -2.52 6.87 9.25
C ALA A 182 -2.93 5.61 10.05
N GLY A 183 -2.00 4.66 10.25
CA GLY A 183 -2.31 3.40 10.94
C GLY A 183 -2.76 3.56 12.40
N LEU A 184 -2.21 4.55 13.13
CA LEU A 184 -2.68 4.88 14.49
C LEU A 184 -4.06 5.57 14.51
N THR A 185 -4.64 5.91 13.37
CA THR A 185 -5.94 6.59 13.26
C THR A 185 -6.93 5.88 12.33
N GLU A 186 -6.58 4.68 11.87
CA GLU A 186 -7.43 3.75 11.11
C GLU A 186 -8.23 2.80 12.03
N ILE A 187 -7.94 2.81 13.33
CA ILE A 187 -8.65 2.06 14.39
C ILE A 187 -10.13 2.46 14.42
N SER A 188 -11.02 1.47 14.46
CA SER A 188 -12.48 1.67 14.50
C SER A 188 -12.98 2.07 15.89
N ASP A 189 -14.15 2.74 15.93
CA ASP A 189 -14.78 3.11 17.21
C ASP A 189 -15.13 1.87 18.07
N ASP A 190 -15.51 0.74 17.44
CA ASP A 190 -15.79 -0.54 18.12
C ASP A 190 -14.56 -1.09 18.88
N GLU A 191 -13.37 -1.01 18.28
CA GLU A 191 -12.12 -1.41 18.93
C GLU A 191 -11.77 -0.50 20.11
N ILE A 192 -12.01 0.81 19.96
CA ILE A 192 -11.79 1.79 21.02
C ILE A 192 -12.77 1.57 22.19
N ASP A 193 -14.04 1.26 21.92
CA ASP A 193 -15.03 0.93 22.95
C ASP A 193 -14.78 -0.42 23.63
N LEU A 194 -14.22 -1.40 22.92
CA LEU A 194 -13.71 -2.64 23.53
C LEU A 194 -12.58 -2.33 24.53
N PHE A 195 -11.58 -1.51 24.16
CA PHE A 195 -10.52 -1.10 25.10
C PHE A 195 -11.06 -0.31 26.32
N ARG A 196 -12.06 0.57 26.12
CA ARG A 196 -12.74 1.27 27.22
C ARG A 196 -13.47 0.30 28.15
N SER A 197 -14.12 -0.74 27.61
CA SER A 197 -14.80 -1.78 28.41
C SER A 197 -13.83 -2.54 29.32
N MET A 198 -12.60 -2.78 28.84
CA MET A 198 -11.49 -3.39 29.60
C MET A 198 -10.80 -2.42 30.57
N ARG A 199 -11.29 -1.17 30.72
CA ARG A 199 -10.71 -0.10 31.55
C ARG A 199 -9.27 0.28 31.18
N ALA A 200 -8.90 0.18 29.90
CA ALA A 200 -7.62 0.72 29.42
C ALA A 200 -7.58 2.24 29.63
N SER A 201 -6.40 2.78 29.97
CA SER A 201 -6.17 4.23 29.92
C SER A 201 -6.01 4.72 28.48
N LYS A 202 -5.91 6.05 28.34
CA LYS A 202 -5.28 6.65 27.16
C LYS A 202 -3.78 6.34 27.14
#